data_AF-A0A8B8JKH3-F1
#
_entry.id   AF-A0A8B8JKH3-F1
#
_cell.length_a   1.000
_cell.length_b   1.000
_cell.length_c   1.000
_cell.angle_alpha   90.00
_cell.angle_beta   90.00
_cell.angle_gamma   90.00
#
_symmetry.space_group_name_H-M   'P 1'
#
loop_
_entity.id
_entity.type
_entity.pdbx_description
1 polymer ?
#
loop_
_entity_poly.entity_id
_entity_poly.type
_entity_poly.pdbx_seq_one_letter_code
_entity_poly.pdbx_strand_id
1 'polypeptide(L)'
;MDKDKGVKALASSLTNLDLNPRSNTKSKSSITIVHPQFSGLLPKKTKPPRLVSLCIGVIGKHLEDIITDLSEIAINLPADIKIAVVAIARRRKLLNDDVLIALADASWEILDVSGSDVSDLGLIKAAEVCRLIKALDISRCTKITADGISELVKHCHLLETLRCGGCPRSDSTARRCLSIFKPRLDYVEEDSWEELDTKEIASGAQLLRWLVWPNIDNNTLEEFSTECPRIVVNPKSSPFGFIGTQVPWEASQNITLDDEVVKDIDPRTWTLHGFVMKTTLSQSPSSTELSVAEKFRLAFAERDNRLAPKRAKNARQHQRRAVRELMLMSTRAKAMVLASQVSKSLHSRSS
;
A
#
# COMPACT_ATOMS: atom_id res chain seq x y z
N MET A 1 19.59 43.81 49.55
CA MET A 1 19.85 42.43 50.03
C MET A 1 18.66 41.57 49.62
N ASP A 2 18.90 40.31 49.24
CA ASP A 2 17.95 39.32 48.66
C ASP A 2 17.89 39.19 47.13
N LYS A 3 19.05 38.96 46.49
CA LYS A 3 19.11 38.30 45.17
C LYS A 3 20.11 37.14 45.05
N ASP A 4 20.87 36.82 46.11
CA ASP A 4 22.04 35.93 45.99
C ASP A 4 21.88 34.55 46.66
N LYS A 5 20.70 34.23 47.20
CA LYS A 5 20.39 32.91 47.78
C LYS A 5 19.68 31.95 46.80
N GLY A 6 19.14 32.44 45.68
CA GLY A 6 18.46 31.60 44.68
C GLY A 6 19.39 30.87 43.71
N VAL A 7 20.59 31.42 43.45
CA VAL A 7 21.51 30.91 42.42
C VAL A 7 22.34 29.73 42.93
N LYS A 8 22.58 29.63 44.26
CA LYS A 8 23.33 28.50 44.86
C LYS A 8 22.52 27.22 45.08
N ALA A 9 21.18 27.28 45.05
CA ALA A 9 20.33 26.09 45.20
C ALA A 9 20.07 25.36 43.87
N LEU A 10 20.16 26.05 42.73
CA LEU A 10 19.98 25.47 41.40
C LEU A 10 21.23 24.77 40.85
N ALA A 11 22.43 25.19 41.30
CA ALA A 11 23.69 24.58 40.87
C ALA A 11 24.00 23.23 41.53
N SER A 12 23.41 22.92 42.69
CA SER A 12 23.64 21.66 43.43
C SER A 12 22.71 20.50 43.03
N SER A 13 21.69 20.74 42.19
CA SER A 13 20.79 19.68 41.70
C SER A 13 21.14 19.14 40.32
N LEU A 14 22.13 19.73 39.63
CA LEU A 14 22.54 19.35 38.27
C LEU A 14 23.80 18.48 38.20
N THR A 15 24.43 18.15 39.33
CA THR A 15 25.68 17.38 39.37
C THR A 15 25.52 15.87 39.58
N ASN A 16 24.28 15.34 39.60
CA ASN A 16 24.01 13.91 39.87
C ASN A 16 23.38 13.14 38.68
N LEU A 17 23.56 13.60 37.45
CA LEU A 17 23.19 12.81 36.26
C LEU A 17 24.46 12.36 35.53
N ASP A 18 25.09 11.35 36.11
CA ASP A 18 26.15 10.58 35.48
C ASP A 18 25.51 9.63 34.44
N LEU A 19 25.63 9.96 33.16
CA LEU A 19 25.15 9.14 32.04
C LEU A 19 26.31 8.79 31.11
N ASN A 20 27.15 7.87 31.56
CA ASN A 20 27.88 6.94 30.70
C ASN A 20 27.89 5.56 31.38
N PRO A 21 27.61 4.48 30.64
CA PRO A 21 28.73 3.59 30.34
C PRO A 21 28.65 2.91 28.96
N ARG A 22 29.78 2.93 28.23
CA ARG A 22 30.15 1.89 27.26
C ARG A 22 30.82 0.73 28.02
N SER A 23 30.39 -0.51 27.80
CA SER A 23 31.21 -1.58 27.17
C SER A 23 30.67 -3.01 27.44
N ASN A 24 30.33 -3.71 26.34
CA ASN A 24 30.73 -5.07 25.95
C ASN A 24 30.53 -6.32 26.85
N THR A 25 29.74 -7.27 26.30
CA THR A 25 30.10 -8.67 25.90
C THR A 25 29.32 -9.87 26.50
N LYS A 26 28.94 -10.76 25.55
CA LYS A 26 28.75 -12.23 25.59
C LYS A 26 27.37 -12.84 25.91
N SER A 27 26.73 -13.30 24.82
CA SER A 27 26.19 -14.64 24.55
C SER A 27 25.95 -15.59 25.74
N LYS A 28 24.70 -16.04 25.88
CA LYS A 28 24.34 -17.46 26.07
C LYS A 28 22.87 -17.72 25.72
N SER A 29 22.67 -18.71 24.88
CA SER A 29 21.42 -19.35 24.50
C SER A 29 20.74 -20.05 25.68
N SER A 30 19.42 -19.94 25.79
CA SER A 30 18.58 -20.98 26.40
C SER A 30 17.15 -20.86 25.88
N ILE A 31 16.69 -21.93 25.24
CA ILE A 31 15.32 -22.15 24.79
C ILE A 31 14.48 -22.49 26.01
N THR A 32 13.30 -21.90 26.16
CA THR A 32 12.27 -22.42 27.06
C THR A 32 10.90 -22.26 26.40
N ILE A 33 10.30 -23.41 26.10
CA ILE A 33 8.90 -23.55 25.70
C ILE A 33 8.11 -23.81 26.99
N VAL A 34 6.92 -23.19 27.13
CA VAL A 34 5.64 -23.80 27.52
C VAL A 34 4.70 -22.85 28.31
N HIS A 35 3.53 -22.66 27.70
CA HIS A 35 2.15 -22.40 28.15
C HIS A 35 1.61 -21.04 28.63
N PRO A 36 0.34 -20.72 28.25
CA PRO A 36 -0.28 -19.40 28.38
C PRO A 36 -0.95 -19.26 29.75
N GLN A 37 -0.63 -18.17 30.46
CA GLN A 37 -1.43 -17.71 31.57
C GLN A 37 -2.15 -16.42 31.17
N PHE A 38 -3.48 -16.47 31.27
CA PHE A 38 -4.36 -15.31 31.25
C PHE A 38 -3.89 -14.30 32.31
N SER A 39 -3.27 -13.20 31.88
CA SER A 39 -3.03 -12.04 32.74
C SER A 39 -3.90 -10.89 32.24
N GLY A 40 -4.82 -10.43 33.09
CA GLY A 40 -5.71 -9.31 32.81
C GLY A 40 -4.97 -8.06 32.33
N LEU A 41 -5.66 -7.25 31.54
CA LEU A 41 -5.19 -5.96 31.03
C LEU A 41 -4.80 -5.03 32.20
N LEU A 42 -3.54 -5.08 32.59
CA LEU A 42 -2.85 -3.94 33.18
C LEU A 42 -2.41 -3.04 32.02
N PRO A 43 -2.77 -1.74 32.00
CA PRO A 43 -2.26 -0.83 30.98
C PRO A 43 -0.73 -0.85 31.09
N LYS A 44 -0.06 -1.34 30.04
CA LYS A 44 1.40 -1.25 29.91
C LYS A 44 1.76 0.21 30.20
N LYS A 45 2.58 0.47 31.22
CA LYS A 45 3.10 1.81 31.50
C LYS A 45 3.87 2.27 30.27
N THR A 46 3.22 3.04 29.41
CA THR A 46 3.86 3.64 28.25
C THR A 46 4.82 4.70 28.75
N LYS A 47 6.04 4.70 28.21
CA LYS A 47 6.97 5.81 28.47
C LYS A 47 6.28 7.12 28.05
N PRO A 48 6.50 8.23 28.78
CA PRO A 48 5.94 9.50 28.36
C PRO A 48 6.45 9.86 26.95
N PRO A 49 5.59 10.39 26.07
CA PRO A 49 5.99 10.75 24.72
C PRO A 49 7.05 11.85 24.77
N ARG A 50 7.98 11.81 23.81
CA ARG A 50 9.00 12.85 23.66
C ARG A 50 8.32 14.16 23.27
N LEU A 51 8.89 15.30 23.68
CA LEU A 51 8.38 16.62 23.32
C LEU A 51 8.26 16.77 21.79
N VAL A 52 9.26 16.31 21.04
CA VAL A 52 9.24 16.31 19.56
C VAL A 52 8.03 15.54 19.03
N SER A 53 7.74 14.34 19.57
CA SER A 53 6.59 13.54 19.16
C SER A 53 5.26 14.25 19.44
N LEU A 54 5.15 14.97 20.57
CA LEU A 54 3.98 15.80 20.87
C LEU A 54 3.85 16.96 19.87
N CYS A 55 4.94 17.66 19.56
CA CYS A 55 4.95 18.75 18.58
C CYS A 55 4.56 18.26 17.18
N ILE A 56 5.12 17.15 16.71
CA ILE A 56 4.74 16.55 15.42
C ILE A 56 3.25 16.15 15.45
N GLY A 57 2.75 15.62 16.57
CA GLY A 57 1.32 15.33 16.74
C GLY A 57 0.43 16.58 16.60
N VAL A 58 0.85 17.72 17.13
CA VAL A 58 0.12 18.99 16.98
C VAL A 58 0.15 19.47 15.53
N ILE A 59 1.33 19.46 14.88
CA ILE A 59 1.49 19.77 13.45
C ILE A 59 0.57 18.86 12.62
N GLY A 60 0.62 17.55 12.88
CA GLY A 60 -0.17 16.54 12.19
C GLY A 60 -1.67 16.74 12.34
N LYS A 61 -2.15 17.12 13.53
CA LYS A 61 -3.56 17.43 13.79
C LYS A 61 -4.04 18.67 13.04
N HIS A 62 -3.19 19.68 12.92
CA HIS A 62 -3.49 20.94 12.24
C HIS A 62 -2.93 21.00 10.82
N LEU A 63 -2.54 19.86 10.25
CA LEU A 63 -1.86 19.82 8.96
C LEU A 63 -2.67 20.50 7.85
N GLU A 64 -3.98 20.26 7.81
CA GLU A 64 -4.89 20.87 6.84
C GLU A 64 -4.90 22.40 6.89
N ASP A 65 -4.76 22.98 8.08
CA ASP A 65 -4.74 24.43 8.29
C ASP A 65 -3.40 25.05 7.85
N ILE A 66 -2.31 24.27 7.83
CA ILE A 66 -0.95 24.76 7.54
C ILE A 66 -0.45 24.40 6.13
N ILE A 67 -1.19 23.59 5.36
CA ILE A 67 -0.75 23.12 4.03
C ILE A 67 -0.41 24.29 3.10
N THR A 68 -1.15 25.40 3.19
CA THR A 68 -0.94 26.60 2.38
C THR A 68 0.43 27.24 2.58
N ASP A 69 0.95 27.18 3.80
CA ASP A 69 2.20 27.82 4.21
C ASP A 69 3.33 26.78 4.43
N LEU A 70 3.06 25.51 4.11
CA LEU A 70 3.94 24.40 4.44
C LEU A 70 5.30 24.50 3.76
N SER A 71 5.37 25.08 2.55
CA SER A 71 6.63 25.31 1.83
C SER A 71 7.56 26.27 2.58
N GLU A 72 7.03 27.31 3.22
CA GLU A 72 7.81 28.25 4.03
C GLU A 72 8.21 27.65 5.37
N ILE A 73 7.27 26.93 6.00
CA ILE A 73 7.50 26.26 7.29
C ILE A 73 8.56 25.17 7.16
N ALA A 74 8.49 24.35 6.10
CA ALA A 74 9.34 23.18 5.89
C ALA A 74 10.83 23.49 5.74
N ILE A 75 11.20 24.71 5.33
CA ILE A 75 12.59 25.16 5.21
C ILE A 75 13.35 25.00 6.55
N ASN A 76 12.65 25.22 7.67
CA ASN A 76 13.23 25.19 9.01
C ASN A 76 13.03 23.85 9.72
N LEU A 77 12.36 22.88 9.08
CA LEU A 77 12.10 21.58 9.69
C LEU A 77 13.25 20.60 9.41
N PRO A 78 13.78 19.92 10.44
CA PRO A 78 14.66 18.78 10.28
C PRO A 78 14.04 17.65 9.45
N ALA A 79 14.89 16.85 8.79
CA ALA A 79 14.47 15.78 7.91
C ALA A 79 13.58 14.70 8.57
N ASP A 80 13.85 14.37 9.84
CA ASP A 80 13.05 13.44 10.64
C ASP A 80 11.65 13.97 10.94
N ILE A 81 11.52 15.29 11.13
CA ILE A 81 10.22 15.94 11.27
C ILE A 81 9.48 15.94 9.92
N LYS A 82 10.15 16.31 8.82
CA LYS A 82 9.53 16.35 7.49
C LYS A 82 8.96 14.99 7.09
N ILE A 83 9.72 13.90 7.25
CA ILE A 83 9.24 12.55 6.92
C ILE A 83 8.08 12.10 7.81
N ALA A 84 8.07 12.51 9.09
CA ALA A 84 6.93 12.25 9.98
C ALA A 84 5.67 13.02 9.55
N VAL A 85 5.82 14.26 9.07
CA VAL A 85 4.70 15.03 8.51
C VAL A 85 4.20 14.38 7.21
N VAL A 86 5.07 13.88 6.33
CA VAL A 86 4.66 13.10 5.13
C VAL A 86 3.85 11.86 5.54
N ALA A 87 4.33 11.10 6.52
CA ALA A 87 3.65 9.90 7.02
C ALA A 87 2.26 10.22 7.59
N ILE A 88 2.10 11.36 8.27
CA ILE A 88 0.81 11.85 8.76
C ILE A 88 -0.09 12.31 7.62
N ALA A 89 0.43 13.10 6.68
CA ALA A 89 -0.28 13.57 5.49
C ALA A 89 -0.88 12.40 4.71
N ARG A 90 -0.08 11.34 4.51
CA ARG A 90 -0.51 10.11 3.83
C ARG A 90 -1.66 9.42 4.55
N ARG A 91 -1.57 9.25 5.88
CA ARG A 91 -2.62 8.64 6.71
C ARG A 91 -3.90 9.48 6.75
N ARG A 92 -3.78 10.80 6.67
CA ARG A 92 -4.91 11.75 6.61
C ARG A 92 -5.50 11.96 5.23
N LYS A 93 -4.95 11.34 4.17
CA LYS A 93 -5.33 11.60 2.76
C LYS A 93 -5.13 13.05 2.32
N LEU A 94 -4.13 13.72 2.90
CA LEU A 94 -3.71 15.08 2.56
C LEU A 94 -2.41 15.12 1.73
N LEU A 95 -1.73 13.98 1.55
CA LEU A 95 -0.51 13.92 0.76
C LEU A 95 -0.83 14.02 -0.73
N ASN A 96 -0.35 15.08 -1.37
CA ASN A 96 -0.43 15.38 -2.80
C ASN A 96 0.95 15.90 -3.28
N ASP A 97 1.03 16.35 -4.53
CA ASP A 97 2.28 16.83 -5.13
C ASP A 97 2.90 18.00 -4.34
N ASP A 98 2.12 19.03 -4.02
CA ASP A 98 2.61 20.23 -3.33
C ASP A 98 3.17 19.89 -1.94
N VAL A 99 2.45 19.06 -1.18
CA VAL A 99 2.87 18.63 0.16
C VAL A 99 4.14 17.78 0.09
N LEU A 100 4.23 16.86 -0.87
CA LEU A 100 5.42 16.01 -1.03
C LEU A 100 6.64 16.84 -1.43
N ILE A 101 6.48 17.76 -2.39
CA ILE A 101 7.56 18.64 -2.86
C ILE A 101 8.04 19.55 -1.73
N ALA A 102 7.13 20.19 -0.99
CA ALA A 102 7.46 21.08 0.11
C ALA A 102 8.27 20.39 1.21
N LEU A 103 7.98 19.11 1.47
CA LEU A 103 8.62 18.33 2.53
C LEU A 103 9.84 17.55 2.07
N ALA A 104 10.15 17.50 0.77
CA ALA A 104 11.24 16.69 0.24
C ALA A 104 12.59 17.01 0.91
N ASP A 105 13.39 15.97 1.14
CA ASP A 105 14.69 16.10 1.81
C ASP A 105 15.71 15.10 1.24
N ALA A 106 16.94 15.59 1.02
CA ALA A 106 17.99 14.81 0.38
C ALA A 106 18.48 13.62 1.22
N SER A 107 18.20 13.63 2.53
CA SER A 107 18.64 12.59 3.47
C SER A 107 17.72 11.36 3.52
N TRP A 108 16.59 11.37 2.81
CA TRP A 108 15.63 10.28 2.87
C TRP A 108 16.10 9.03 2.14
N GLU A 109 16.06 7.89 2.85
CA GLU A 109 16.32 6.56 2.27
C GLU A 109 15.03 5.76 2.03
N ILE A 110 13.95 6.10 2.73
CA ILE A 110 12.67 5.38 2.68
C ILE A 110 11.56 6.40 2.48
N LEU A 111 10.70 6.15 1.49
CA LEU A 111 9.55 7.00 1.21
C LEU A 111 8.30 6.14 0.98
N ASP A 112 7.26 6.41 1.76
CA ASP A 112 5.93 5.84 1.57
C ASP A 112 5.00 6.94 1.06
N VAL A 113 4.50 6.78 -0.16
CA VAL A 113 3.44 7.64 -0.73
C VAL A 113 2.18 6.82 -1.01
N SER A 114 2.08 5.60 -0.48
CA SER A 114 1.04 4.64 -0.85
C SER A 114 -0.38 5.15 -0.57
N GLY A 115 -1.25 5.02 -1.58
CA GLY A 115 -2.64 5.44 -1.52
C GLY A 115 -2.84 6.95 -1.30
N SER A 116 -1.86 7.76 -1.68
CA SER A 116 -1.93 9.22 -1.69
C SER A 116 -2.45 9.75 -3.05
N ASP A 117 -2.57 11.07 -3.15
CA ASP A 117 -2.97 11.77 -4.38
C ASP A 117 -1.77 12.31 -5.17
N VAL A 118 -0.56 11.82 -4.87
CA VAL A 118 0.68 12.16 -5.58
C VAL A 118 0.61 11.64 -7.02
N SER A 119 1.02 12.49 -7.96
CA SER A 119 1.15 12.21 -9.39
C SER A 119 2.61 12.05 -9.81
N ASP A 120 2.84 11.76 -11.08
CA ASP A 120 4.18 11.71 -11.67
C ASP A 120 4.95 13.01 -11.43
N LEU A 121 4.30 14.18 -11.48
CA LEU A 121 4.96 15.48 -11.26
C LEU A 121 5.55 15.57 -9.86
N GLY A 122 4.74 15.33 -8.83
CA GLY A 122 5.19 15.37 -7.44
C GLY A 122 6.27 14.34 -7.15
N LEU A 123 6.12 13.13 -7.69
CA LEU A 123 7.09 12.06 -7.53
C LEU A 123 8.46 12.41 -8.16
N ILE A 124 8.46 12.94 -9.38
CA ILE A 124 9.68 13.34 -10.09
C ILE A 124 10.37 14.50 -9.37
N LYS A 125 9.62 15.53 -9.00
CA LYS A 125 10.15 16.70 -8.29
C LYS A 125 10.73 16.33 -6.93
N ALA A 126 10.10 15.40 -6.21
CA ALA A 126 10.67 14.85 -4.99
C ALA A 126 11.94 14.04 -5.28
N ALA A 127 11.98 13.23 -6.34
CA ALA A 127 13.15 12.43 -6.72
C ALA A 127 14.37 13.28 -7.11
N GLU A 128 14.17 14.47 -7.69
CA GLU A 128 15.24 15.43 -7.98
C GLU A 128 16.03 15.83 -6.70
N VAL A 129 15.35 15.85 -5.55
CA VAL A 129 15.88 16.16 -4.21
C VAL A 129 16.32 14.89 -3.46
N CYS A 130 15.43 13.92 -3.34
CA CYS A 130 15.57 12.70 -2.52
C CYS A 130 16.39 11.61 -3.24
N ARG A 131 17.65 11.89 -3.57
CA ARG A 131 18.49 10.98 -4.39
C ARG A 131 18.98 9.72 -3.65
N LEU A 132 18.81 9.67 -2.33
CA LEU A 132 19.26 8.55 -1.48
C LEU A 132 18.20 7.48 -1.24
N ILE A 133 17.05 7.57 -1.89
CA ILE A 133 15.95 6.61 -1.70
C ILE A 133 16.39 5.20 -2.10
N LYS A 134 16.27 4.28 -1.14
CA LYS A 134 16.49 2.83 -1.26
C LYS A 134 15.19 2.04 -1.26
N ALA A 135 14.15 2.51 -0.56
CA ALA A 135 12.85 1.87 -0.55
C ALA A 135 11.71 2.86 -0.82
N LEU A 136 10.86 2.53 -1.78
CA LEU A 136 9.74 3.35 -2.20
C LEU A 136 8.44 2.53 -2.23
N ASP A 137 7.39 3.04 -1.61
CA ASP A 137 6.03 2.47 -1.72
C ASP A 137 5.08 3.43 -2.46
N ILE A 138 4.69 3.02 -3.67
CA ILE A 138 3.70 3.70 -4.52
C ILE A 138 2.41 2.87 -4.67
N SER A 139 2.21 1.87 -3.80
CA SER A 139 1.03 0.99 -3.86
C SER A 139 -0.25 1.82 -3.70
N ARG A 140 -1.30 1.45 -4.42
CA ARG A 140 -2.62 2.10 -4.42
C ARG A 140 -2.62 3.56 -4.90
N CYS A 141 -1.50 4.10 -5.42
CA CYS A 141 -1.50 5.41 -6.08
C CYS A 141 -2.15 5.29 -7.46
N THR A 142 -3.11 6.18 -7.75
CA THR A 142 -3.88 6.15 -9.00
C THR A 142 -3.38 7.15 -10.04
N LYS A 143 -2.55 8.12 -9.64
CA LYS A 143 -2.00 9.17 -10.50
C LYS A 143 -0.53 8.98 -10.88
N ILE A 144 0.14 7.98 -10.29
CA ILE A 144 1.50 7.58 -10.67
C ILE A 144 1.41 6.58 -11.82
N THR A 145 2.23 6.79 -12.86
CA THR A 145 2.29 5.96 -14.07
C THR A 145 3.70 5.40 -14.30
N ALA A 146 3.84 4.60 -15.36
CA ALA A 146 5.13 4.03 -15.73
C ALA A 146 6.14 5.09 -16.17
N ASP A 147 5.67 6.21 -16.70
CA ASP A 147 6.55 7.30 -17.15
C ASP A 147 7.15 8.02 -15.93
N GLY A 148 6.35 8.25 -14.88
CA GLY A 148 6.85 8.79 -13.61
C GLY A 148 7.87 7.88 -12.93
N ILE A 149 7.67 6.57 -12.98
CA ILE A 149 8.62 5.58 -12.43
C ILE A 149 9.90 5.54 -13.29
N SER A 150 9.77 5.59 -14.61
CA SER A 150 10.90 5.66 -15.55
C SER A 150 11.77 6.87 -15.29
N GLU A 151 11.16 8.02 -15.01
CA GLU A 151 11.90 9.25 -14.68
C GLU A 151 12.50 9.19 -13.26
N LEU A 152 11.76 8.67 -12.28
CA LEU A 152 12.26 8.53 -10.91
C LEU A 152 13.54 7.69 -10.84
N VAL A 153 13.63 6.59 -11.59
CA VAL A 153 14.83 5.71 -11.55
C VAL A 153 16.06 6.35 -12.21
N LYS A 154 15.89 7.47 -12.94
CA LYS A 154 17.00 8.29 -13.45
C LYS A 154 17.59 9.21 -12.38
N HIS A 155 16.87 9.46 -11.28
CA HIS A 155 17.35 10.28 -10.16
C HIS A 155 17.72 9.44 -8.94
N CYS A 156 16.93 8.41 -8.63
CA CYS A 156 17.09 7.54 -7.47
C CYS A 156 17.84 6.25 -7.83
N HIS A 157 19.13 6.36 -8.13
CA HIS A 157 19.95 5.20 -8.54
C HIS A 157 20.16 4.16 -7.44
N LEU A 158 19.94 4.54 -6.17
CA LEU A 158 20.07 3.67 -5.00
C LEU A 158 18.81 2.86 -4.68
N LEU A 159 17.77 2.93 -5.52
CA LEU A 159 16.51 2.22 -5.26
C LEU A 159 16.72 0.70 -5.29
N GLU A 160 16.55 0.06 -4.13
CA GLU A 160 16.69 -1.39 -3.91
C GLU A 160 15.34 -2.10 -3.79
N THR A 161 14.32 -1.41 -3.27
CA THR A 161 12.98 -1.96 -3.05
C THR A 161 11.90 -1.04 -3.60
N LEU A 162 11.06 -1.58 -4.50
CA LEU A 162 9.87 -0.91 -5.00
C LEU A 162 8.64 -1.70 -4.61
N ARG A 163 7.67 -1.02 -3.99
CA ARG A 163 6.34 -1.58 -3.73
C ARG A 163 5.30 -0.89 -4.59
N CYS A 164 4.46 -1.66 -5.25
CA CYS A 164 3.47 -1.16 -6.18
C CYS A 164 2.24 -2.09 -6.26
N GLY A 165 1.21 -1.64 -6.97
CA GLY A 165 -0.03 -2.39 -7.15
C GLY A 165 -1.04 -2.16 -6.03
N GLY A 166 -1.95 -3.11 -5.84
CA GLY A 166 -2.98 -3.04 -4.80
C GLY A 166 -4.22 -2.21 -5.16
N CYS A 167 -4.29 -1.70 -6.38
CA CYS A 167 -5.51 -1.19 -7.02
C CYS A 167 -5.39 -1.34 -8.55
N PRO A 168 -6.50 -1.39 -9.32
CA PRO A 168 -6.45 -1.69 -10.75
C PRO A 168 -5.50 -0.79 -11.56
N ARG A 169 -5.45 0.51 -11.23
CA ARG A 169 -4.59 1.48 -11.93
C ARG A 169 -3.11 1.38 -11.53
N SER A 170 -2.84 1.06 -10.28
CA SER A 170 -1.47 0.81 -9.82
C SER A 170 -0.96 -0.53 -10.34
N ASP A 171 -1.81 -1.56 -10.42
CA ASP A 171 -1.48 -2.87 -11.01
C ASP A 171 -1.19 -2.76 -12.51
N SER A 172 -1.97 -1.97 -13.27
CA SER A 172 -1.67 -1.72 -14.69
C SER A 172 -0.36 -0.95 -14.87
N THR A 173 -0.06 -0.02 -13.95
CA THR A 173 1.21 0.72 -13.93
C THR A 173 2.38 -0.21 -13.65
N ALA A 174 2.30 -1.04 -12.60
CA ALA A 174 3.32 -2.02 -12.24
C ALA A 174 3.68 -2.93 -13.42
N ARG A 175 2.67 -3.45 -14.12
CA ARG A 175 2.86 -4.26 -15.33
C ARG A 175 3.63 -3.52 -16.42
N ARG A 176 3.26 -2.27 -16.70
CA ARG A 176 3.91 -1.45 -17.73
C ARG A 176 5.35 -1.07 -17.34
N CYS A 177 5.67 -1.03 -16.05
CA CYS A 177 7.01 -0.74 -15.56
C CYS A 177 7.98 -1.90 -15.67
N LEU A 178 7.52 -3.14 -15.83
CA LEU A 178 8.42 -4.29 -15.89
C LEU A 178 9.49 -4.14 -16.96
N SER A 179 9.16 -3.56 -18.12
CA SER A 179 10.12 -3.31 -19.19
C SER A 179 11.22 -2.30 -18.82
N ILE A 180 10.97 -1.39 -17.86
CA ILE A 180 11.95 -0.42 -17.36
C ILE A 180 13.04 -1.15 -16.55
N PHE A 181 12.68 -2.24 -15.89
CA PHE A 181 13.60 -2.99 -15.03
C PHE A 181 14.32 -4.12 -15.76
N LYS A 182 13.92 -4.42 -16.99
CA LYS A 182 14.59 -5.40 -17.85
C LYS A 182 15.99 -4.92 -18.23
N PRO A 183 17.00 -5.81 -18.25
CA PRO A 183 18.31 -5.45 -18.77
C PRO A 183 18.16 -5.02 -20.24
N ARG A 184 18.66 -3.83 -20.57
CA ARG A 184 18.77 -3.38 -21.95
C ARG A 184 20.00 -4.08 -22.56
N LEU A 185 19.78 -5.00 -23.50
CA LEU A 185 20.83 -5.45 -24.39
C LEU A 185 20.88 -4.49 -25.57
N ASP A 186 21.78 -3.52 -25.53
CA ASP A 186 22.13 -2.78 -26.75
C ASP A 186 23.02 -3.70 -27.59
N TYR A 187 22.50 -4.08 -28.77
CA TYR A 187 23.28 -4.78 -29.79
C TYR A 187 24.26 -3.76 -30.35
N VAL A 188 25.48 -3.75 -29.83
CA VAL A 188 26.59 -2.98 -30.42
C VAL A 188 26.99 -3.72 -31.70
N GLU A 189 26.50 -3.25 -32.85
CA GLU A 189 27.07 -3.62 -34.17
C GLU A 189 28.43 -2.94 -34.32
N GLU A 190 29.44 -3.37 -33.56
CA GLU A 190 30.82 -2.98 -33.81
C GLU A 190 31.76 -4.05 -33.25
N ASP A 191 32.56 -4.66 -34.12
CA ASP A 191 33.57 -5.70 -33.83
C ASP A 191 34.73 -5.20 -32.93
N SER A 192 34.52 -4.15 -32.15
CA SER A 192 35.48 -3.56 -31.23
C SER A 192 34.95 -3.66 -29.80
N TRP A 193 35.31 -4.77 -29.14
CA TRP A 193 35.09 -4.95 -27.70
C TRP A 193 35.90 -3.96 -26.82
N GLU A 194 36.66 -3.04 -27.41
CA GLU A 194 37.59 -2.16 -26.71
C GLU A 194 37.00 -0.78 -26.33
N GLU A 195 35.80 -0.41 -26.80
CA GLU A 195 35.18 0.90 -26.51
C GLU A 195 33.70 0.81 -26.09
N LEU A 196 33.33 -0.15 -25.24
CA LEU A 196 32.03 -0.12 -24.57
C LEU A 196 32.04 1.00 -23.51
N ASP A 197 31.55 2.20 -23.86
CA ASP A 197 31.35 3.28 -22.90
C ASP A 197 30.29 2.83 -21.88
N THR A 198 30.76 2.42 -20.70
CA THR A 198 29.96 1.99 -19.55
C THR A 198 28.87 2.98 -19.12
N LYS A 199 28.88 4.21 -19.65
CA LYS A 199 27.86 5.24 -19.44
C LYS A 199 26.55 4.98 -20.19
N GLU A 200 26.56 4.29 -21.34
CA GLU A 200 25.32 4.01 -22.08
C GLU A 200 24.53 2.81 -21.48
N ILE A 201 25.24 1.92 -20.77
CA ILE A 201 24.66 0.82 -19.98
C ILE A 201 23.95 1.34 -18.69
N ALA A 202 24.13 2.61 -18.33
CA ALA A 202 23.73 3.18 -17.04
C ALA A 202 22.24 3.61 -16.93
N SER A 203 21.40 3.31 -17.91
CA SER A 203 19.98 3.70 -17.89
C SER A 203 19.08 2.60 -17.30
N GLY A 204 18.94 2.55 -15.97
CA GLY A 204 17.96 1.67 -15.32
C GLY A 204 18.20 1.45 -13.82
N ALA A 205 17.18 0.97 -13.10
CA ALA A 205 17.23 0.67 -11.67
C ALA A 205 18.14 -0.53 -11.34
N GLN A 206 19.45 -0.39 -11.55
CA GLN A 206 20.46 -1.45 -11.45
C GLN A 206 20.60 -2.03 -10.05
N LEU A 207 20.19 -1.30 -9.01
CA LEU A 207 20.22 -1.75 -7.63
C LEU A 207 18.89 -2.35 -7.16
N LEU A 208 17.80 -2.24 -7.94
CA LEU A 208 16.49 -2.76 -7.57
C LEU A 208 16.53 -4.27 -7.41
N ARG A 209 16.42 -4.79 -6.19
CA ARG A 209 16.49 -6.23 -5.90
C ARG A 209 15.15 -6.82 -5.50
N TRP A 210 14.24 -5.98 -5.02
CA TRP A 210 12.98 -6.41 -4.44
C TRP A 210 11.82 -5.67 -5.08
N LEU A 211 10.89 -6.43 -5.65
CA LEU A 211 9.63 -5.91 -6.15
C LEU A 211 8.49 -6.50 -5.32
N VAL A 212 7.75 -5.64 -4.64
CA VAL A 212 6.55 -6.05 -3.90
C VAL A 212 5.34 -5.67 -4.72
N TRP A 213 4.69 -6.68 -5.30
CA TRP A 213 3.48 -6.53 -6.12
C TRP A 213 2.50 -7.69 -5.85
N PRO A 214 1.62 -7.57 -4.85
CA PRO A 214 0.81 -8.70 -4.35
C PRO A 214 -0.12 -9.35 -5.37
N ASN A 215 -0.63 -8.56 -6.34
CA ASN A 215 -1.65 -8.99 -7.30
C ASN A 215 -1.08 -9.33 -8.70
N ILE A 216 0.21 -9.67 -8.79
CA ILE A 216 0.81 -10.13 -10.05
C ILE A 216 0.19 -11.49 -10.47
N ASP A 217 -0.18 -11.65 -11.74
CA ASP A 217 -0.61 -12.94 -12.27
C ASP A 217 0.58 -13.87 -12.52
N ASN A 218 0.34 -15.18 -12.41
CA ASN A 218 1.40 -16.19 -12.51
C ASN A 218 2.17 -16.14 -13.82
N ASN A 219 1.50 -15.89 -14.96
CA ASN A 219 2.15 -15.83 -16.26
C ASN A 219 3.17 -14.68 -16.31
N THR A 220 2.75 -13.49 -15.89
CA THR A 220 3.62 -12.31 -15.85
C THR A 220 4.75 -12.46 -14.85
N LEU A 221 4.51 -13.13 -13.72
CA LEU A 221 5.54 -13.43 -12.74
C LEU A 221 6.60 -14.39 -13.32
N GLU A 222 6.18 -15.46 -13.99
CA GLU A 222 7.07 -16.43 -14.63
C GLU A 222 7.90 -15.79 -15.76
N GLU A 223 7.25 -15.05 -16.66
CA GLU A 223 7.93 -14.29 -17.73
C GLU A 223 8.94 -13.30 -17.14
N PHE A 224 8.53 -12.48 -16.17
CA PHE A 224 9.45 -11.50 -15.58
C PHE A 224 10.59 -12.15 -14.81
N SER A 225 10.35 -13.26 -14.09
CA SER A 225 11.40 -13.95 -13.34
C SER A 225 12.45 -14.60 -14.25
N THR A 226 12.04 -15.06 -15.44
CA THR A 226 12.98 -15.61 -16.43
C THR A 226 13.80 -14.51 -17.10
N GLU A 227 13.19 -13.36 -17.41
CA GLU A 227 13.87 -12.23 -18.03
C GLU A 227 14.70 -11.37 -17.05
N CYS A 228 14.33 -11.32 -15.77
CA CYS A 228 14.92 -10.48 -14.73
C CYS A 228 15.22 -11.25 -13.43
N PRO A 229 16.08 -12.28 -13.44
CA PRO A 229 16.36 -13.11 -12.27
C PRO A 229 17.01 -12.35 -11.10
N ARG A 230 17.52 -11.14 -11.34
CA ARG A 230 18.09 -10.24 -10.32
C ARG A 230 17.04 -9.69 -9.36
N ILE A 231 15.79 -9.52 -9.82
CA ILE A 231 14.71 -8.92 -9.03
C ILE A 231 13.84 -10.04 -8.46
N VAL A 232 13.83 -10.16 -7.13
CA VAL A 232 12.94 -11.09 -6.44
C VAL A 232 11.58 -10.43 -6.24
N VAL A 233 10.55 -11.03 -6.83
CA VAL A 233 9.17 -10.56 -6.70
C VAL A 233 8.50 -11.23 -5.50
N ASN A 234 7.83 -10.43 -4.65
CA ASN A 234 7.09 -10.88 -3.47
C ASN A 234 7.88 -11.86 -2.58
N PRO A 235 9.06 -11.44 -2.07
CA PRO A 235 9.88 -12.32 -1.25
C PRO A 235 9.13 -12.74 0.02
N LYS A 236 9.22 -14.02 0.35
CA LYS A 236 8.65 -14.56 1.58
C LYS A 236 9.71 -14.53 2.67
N SER A 237 9.36 -14.02 3.85
CA SER A 237 10.21 -14.09 5.03
C SER A 237 10.31 -15.57 5.47
N SER A 238 11.40 -16.26 5.11
CA SER A 238 11.69 -17.60 5.64
C SER A 238 12.53 -17.48 6.92
N PRO A 239 12.09 -18.04 8.06
CA PRO A 239 12.89 -18.07 9.29
C PRO A 239 14.08 -19.04 9.18
N PHE A 240 14.06 -19.96 8.23
CA PHE A 240 15.18 -20.83 7.87
C PHE A 240 15.81 -20.25 6.60
N GLY A 241 16.90 -19.51 6.78
CA GLY A 241 17.63 -18.86 5.69
C GLY A 241 18.11 -19.89 4.68
N PHE A 242 17.49 -19.92 3.51
CA PHE A 242 18.14 -20.48 2.33
C PHE A 242 19.27 -19.52 1.93
N ILE A 243 20.43 -20.13 1.68
CA ILE A 243 21.71 -19.49 1.39
C ILE A 243 21.53 -18.38 0.34
N GLY A 244 21.88 -17.14 0.70
CA GLY A 244 22.24 -16.12 -0.29
C GLY A 244 21.81 -14.68 0.02
N THR A 245 20.55 -14.45 0.40
CA THR A 245 20.03 -13.07 0.49
C THR A 245 19.00 -12.93 1.59
N GLN A 246 19.36 -12.26 2.70
CA GLN A 246 18.40 -11.90 3.74
C GLN A 246 17.40 -10.90 3.15
N VAL A 247 16.11 -11.24 3.19
CA VAL A 247 15.04 -10.35 2.73
C VAL A 247 14.97 -9.15 3.67
N PRO A 248 15.14 -7.91 3.18
CA PRO A 248 15.06 -6.71 4.02
C PRO A 248 13.62 -6.49 4.48
N TRP A 249 13.44 -5.80 5.61
CA TRP A 249 12.09 -5.57 6.15
C TRP A 249 11.27 -4.67 5.21
N GLU A 250 11.94 -3.80 4.46
CA GLU A 250 11.37 -2.95 3.41
C GLU A 250 10.72 -3.76 2.30
N ALA A 251 11.10 -5.02 2.08
CA ALA A 251 10.47 -5.89 1.10
C ALA A 251 9.27 -6.69 1.67
N SER A 252 8.92 -6.50 2.95
CA SER A 252 7.83 -7.24 3.61
C SER A 252 6.46 -6.60 3.38
N GLN A 253 5.53 -7.34 2.79
CA GLN A 253 4.17 -6.86 2.48
C GLN A 253 3.34 -6.39 3.69
N ASN A 254 3.63 -6.92 4.89
CA ASN A 254 2.81 -6.72 6.08
C ASN A 254 3.22 -5.51 6.95
N ILE A 255 4.29 -4.81 6.58
CA ILE A 255 4.87 -3.71 7.36
C ILE A 255 4.78 -2.45 6.53
N THR A 256 4.15 -1.39 7.03
CA THR A 256 4.13 -0.09 6.36
C THR A 256 5.51 0.57 6.48
N LEU A 257 6.03 1.17 5.41
CA LEU A 257 7.41 1.67 5.39
C LEU A 257 7.65 2.81 6.37
N ASP A 258 6.61 3.57 6.72
CA ASP A 258 6.69 4.75 7.59
C ASP A 258 6.12 4.51 9.01
N ASP A 259 5.79 3.27 9.40
CA ASP A 259 5.23 2.98 10.73
C ASP A 259 6.22 3.31 11.86
N GLU A 260 7.50 3.04 11.66
CA GLU A 260 8.56 3.34 12.65
C GLU A 260 8.72 4.86 12.88
N VAL A 261 8.48 5.67 11.85
CA VAL A 261 8.56 7.14 11.90
C VAL A 261 7.51 7.72 12.85
N VAL A 262 6.31 7.12 12.88
CA VAL A 262 5.17 7.63 13.64
C VAL A 262 4.89 6.88 14.94
N LYS A 263 5.71 5.87 15.29
CA LYS A 263 5.47 4.96 16.43
C LYS A 263 5.24 5.66 17.78
N ASP A 264 5.91 6.79 18.00
CA ASP A 264 5.91 7.53 19.26
C ASP A 264 4.90 8.69 19.28
N ILE A 265 4.17 8.90 18.19
CA ILE A 265 3.18 9.97 18.06
C ILE A 265 1.78 9.39 18.29
N ASP A 266 0.92 10.13 19.01
CA ASP A 266 -0.43 9.66 19.31
C ASP A 266 -1.24 9.46 18.02
N PRO A 267 -1.74 8.25 17.72
CA PRO A 267 -2.51 8.00 16.51
C PRO A 267 -3.75 8.88 16.35
N ARG A 268 -4.31 9.39 17.47
CA ARG A 268 -5.45 10.33 17.46
C ARG A 268 -5.15 11.62 16.70
N THR A 269 -3.89 11.93 16.47
CA THR A 269 -3.45 13.14 15.75
C THR A 269 -3.63 13.02 14.24
N TRP A 270 -3.75 11.81 13.68
CA TRP A 270 -4.03 11.59 12.26
C TRP A 270 -5.23 10.69 11.99
N THR A 271 -5.84 10.07 13.00
CA THR A 271 -7.19 9.52 12.83
C THR A 271 -8.18 10.69 12.78
N LEU A 272 -8.83 10.90 11.64
CA LEU A 272 -10.01 11.76 11.56
C LEU A 272 -10.97 11.31 12.66
N HIS A 273 -11.49 12.24 13.46
CA HIS A 273 -12.59 11.95 14.38
C HIS A 273 -13.84 11.61 13.56
N GLY A 274 -13.90 10.39 13.04
CA GLY A 274 -15.16 9.74 12.75
C GLY A 274 -15.83 9.48 14.08
N PHE A 275 -17.04 10.03 14.26
CA PHE A 275 -18.02 9.68 15.28
C PHE A 275 -17.53 8.62 16.29
N VAL A 276 -17.10 9.07 17.47
CA VAL A 276 -17.09 8.18 18.62
C VAL A 276 -18.55 7.81 18.85
N MET A 277 -18.96 6.62 18.40
CA MET A 277 -20.08 5.95 19.04
C MET A 277 -19.64 5.74 20.48
N LYS A 278 -20.02 6.68 21.35
CA LYS A 278 -20.05 6.46 22.78
C LYS A 278 -20.89 5.21 22.97
N THR A 279 -20.25 4.10 23.28
CA THR A 279 -20.90 2.94 23.88
C THR A 279 -21.37 3.38 25.26
N THR A 280 -22.48 4.12 25.30
CA THR A 280 -23.20 4.42 26.53
C THR A 280 -24.21 3.29 26.67
N LEU A 281 -23.98 2.45 27.67
CA LEU A 281 -24.99 1.52 28.14
C LEU A 281 -26.23 2.29 28.63
N SER A 282 -27.40 1.82 28.19
CA SER A 282 -28.78 2.24 28.53
C SER A 282 -29.23 3.58 27.91
N GLN A 283 -30.43 3.75 27.36
CA GLN A 283 -31.73 3.10 27.57
C GLN A 283 -32.51 2.98 26.24
N SER A 284 -33.39 1.99 26.13
CA SER A 284 -34.41 1.91 25.07
C SER A 284 -35.35 3.12 25.10
N PRO A 285 -35.76 3.65 23.93
CA PRO A 285 -37.16 3.44 23.55
C PRO A 285 -37.36 3.06 22.08
N SER A 286 -38.50 2.42 21.86
CA SER A 286 -39.02 1.85 20.63
C SER A 286 -39.06 2.78 19.41
N SER A 287 -38.31 2.41 18.37
CA SER A 287 -38.79 2.30 16.98
C SER A 287 -37.65 1.70 16.17
N THR A 288 -37.83 0.48 15.67
CA THR A 288 -36.80 -0.22 14.87
C THR A 288 -36.68 0.44 13.50
N GLU A 289 -35.99 1.57 13.42
CA GLU A 289 -35.54 2.10 12.14
C GLU A 289 -34.37 1.25 11.64
N LEU A 290 -34.64 0.48 10.59
CA LEU A 290 -33.60 -0.27 9.88
C LEU A 290 -32.49 0.69 9.43
N SER A 291 -31.23 0.26 9.60
CA SER A 291 -30.07 0.99 9.10
C SER A 291 -30.23 1.33 7.61
N VAL A 292 -29.72 2.49 7.19
CA VAL A 292 -29.75 2.93 5.79
C VAL A 292 -29.20 1.84 4.86
N ALA A 293 -28.13 1.15 5.25
CA ALA A 293 -27.55 0.05 4.48
C ALA A 293 -28.53 -1.14 4.33
N GLU A 294 -29.31 -1.42 5.36
CA GLU A 294 -30.30 -2.50 5.34
C GLU A 294 -31.53 -2.12 4.52
N LYS A 295 -31.95 -0.85 4.57
CA LYS A 295 -32.96 -0.27 3.67
C LYS A 295 -32.52 -0.40 2.20
N PHE A 296 -31.27 -0.10 1.86
CA PHE A 296 -30.74 -0.29 0.50
C PHE A 296 -30.68 -1.75 0.08
N ARG A 297 -30.25 -2.66 0.97
CA ARG A 297 -30.22 -4.10 0.70
C ARG A 297 -31.60 -4.66 0.38
N LEU A 298 -32.61 -4.26 1.17
CA LEU A 298 -34.00 -4.68 0.97
C LEU A 298 -34.59 -4.08 -0.32
N ALA A 299 -34.33 -2.80 -0.60
CA ALA A 299 -34.77 -2.16 -1.85
C ALA A 299 -34.17 -2.82 -3.10
N PHE A 300 -32.91 -3.27 -3.02
CA PHE A 300 -32.27 -4.03 -4.10
C PHE A 300 -32.93 -5.39 -4.31
N ALA A 301 -33.14 -6.15 -3.22
CA ALA A 301 -33.79 -7.46 -3.27
C ALA A 301 -35.24 -7.38 -3.81
N GLU A 302 -35.99 -6.36 -3.41
CA GLU A 302 -37.35 -6.12 -3.89
C GLU A 302 -37.38 -5.77 -5.39
N ARG A 303 -36.44 -4.93 -5.86
CA ARG A 303 -36.29 -4.60 -7.27
C ARG A 303 -35.97 -5.84 -8.11
N ASP A 304 -35.10 -6.71 -7.62
CA ASP A 304 -34.75 -7.96 -8.30
C ASP A 304 -35.92 -8.93 -8.37
N ASN A 305 -36.69 -9.08 -7.28
CA ASN A 305 -37.92 -9.89 -7.28
C ASN A 305 -38.96 -9.35 -8.26
N ARG A 306 -39.11 -8.02 -8.38
CA ARG A 306 -40.01 -7.39 -9.36
C ARG A 306 -39.57 -7.64 -10.80
N LEU A 307 -38.26 -7.72 -11.05
CA LEU A 307 -37.69 -7.93 -12.39
C LEU A 307 -37.53 -9.41 -12.77
N ALA A 308 -37.46 -10.32 -11.80
CA ALA A 308 -37.34 -11.77 -12.00
C ALA A 308 -38.37 -12.36 -12.99
N PRO A 309 -39.69 -12.08 -12.90
CA PRO A 309 -40.65 -12.63 -13.85
C PRO A 309 -40.46 -12.06 -15.28
N LYS A 310 -40.02 -10.80 -15.42
CA LYS A 310 -39.69 -10.22 -16.73
C LYS A 310 -38.46 -10.88 -17.34
N ARG A 311 -37.40 -11.10 -16.54
CA ARG A 311 -36.19 -11.83 -16.97
C ARG A 311 -36.55 -13.26 -17.40
N ALA A 312 -37.36 -13.98 -16.63
CA ALA A 312 -37.81 -15.33 -16.96
C ALA A 312 -38.66 -15.36 -18.26
N LYS A 313 -39.58 -14.41 -18.45
CA LYS A 313 -40.38 -14.30 -19.68
C LYS A 313 -39.50 -14.01 -20.90
N ASN A 314 -38.57 -13.07 -20.78
CA ASN A 314 -37.64 -12.71 -21.85
C ASN A 314 -36.71 -13.88 -22.19
N ALA A 315 -36.17 -14.59 -21.20
CA ALA A 315 -35.34 -15.77 -21.40
C ALA A 315 -36.09 -16.87 -22.16
N ARG A 316 -37.34 -17.17 -21.76
CA ARG A 316 -38.20 -18.12 -22.48
C ARG A 316 -38.49 -17.68 -23.91
N GLN A 317 -38.66 -16.37 -24.14
CA GLN A 317 -38.89 -15.83 -25.49
C GLN A 317 -37.62 -15.97 -26.35
N HIS A 318 -36.44 -15.65 -25.81
CA HIS A 318 -35.16 -15.83 -26.50
C HIS A 318 -34.92 -17.30 -26.85
N GLN A 319 -35.15 -18.23 -25.90
CA GLN A 319 -35.08 -19.67 -26.18
C GLN A 319 -36.03 -20.09 -27.29
N ARG A 320 -37.28 -19.62 -27.30
CA ARG A 320 -38.24 -19.92 -28.37
C ARG A 320 -37.78 -19.37 -29.73
N ARG A 321 -37.19 -18.17 -29.77
CA ARG A 321 -36.65 -17.61 -31.01
C ARG A 321 -35.46 -18.42 -31.51
N ALA A 322 -34.50 -18.73 -30.62
CA ALA A 322 -33.33 -19.54 -30.95
C ALA A 322 -33.72 -20.95 -31.44
N VAL A 323 -34.73 -21.59 -30.83
CA VAL A 323 -35.23 -22.89 -31.30
C VAL A 323 -35.89 -22.79 -32.68
N ARG A 324 -36.67 -21.73 -32.96
CA ARG A 324 -37.26 -21.51 -34.29
C ARG A 324 -36.19 -21.25 -35.36
N GLU A 325 -35.18 -20.46 -35.02
CA GLU A 325 -34.04 -20.18 -35.89
C GLU A 325 -33.25 -21.47 -36.19
N LEU A 326 -32.93 -22.26 -35.17
CA LEU A 326 -32.29 -23.56 -35.32
C LEU A 326 -33.11 -24.52 -36.21
N MET A 327 -34.44 -24.53 -36.08
CA MET A 327 -35.32 -25.30 -36.95
C MET A 327 -35.29 -24.82 -38.41
N LEU A 328 -35.20 -23.51 -38.64
CA LEU A 328 -35.10 -22.96 -40.00
C LEU A 328 -33.76 -23.31 -40.65
N MET A 329 -32.67 -23.31 -39.88
CA MET A 329 -31.31 -23.53 -40.40
C MET A 329 -30.91 -25.00 -40.53
N SER A 330 -31.66 -25.96 -39.96
CA SER A 330 -31.30 -27.38 -40.00
C SER A 330 -32.49 -28.34 -40.22
N THR A 331 -32.46 -29.08 -41.34
CA THR A 331 -33.42 -30.14 -41.66
C THR A 331 -33.35 -31.31 -40.66
N ARG A 332 -32.14 -31.63 -40.17
CA ARG A 332 -31.90 -32.65 -39.14
C ARG A 332 -32.53 -32.26 -37.79
N ALA A 333 -32.47 -30.98 -37.42
CA ALA A 333 -33.10 -30.49 -36.18
C ALA A 333 -34.63 -30.55 -36.23
N LYS A 334 -35.23 -30.24 -37.39
CA LYS A 334 -36.68 -30.41 -37.63
C LYS A 334 -37.13 -31.87 -37.47
N ALA A 335 -36.37 -32.81 -38.04
CA ALA A 335 -36.68 -34.24 -37.96
C ALA A 335 -36.66 -34.77 -36.51
N MET A 336 -35.68 -34.37 -35.70
CA MET A 336 -35.57 -34.79 -34.29
C MET A 336 -36.73 -34.29 -33.42
N VAL A 337 -37.23 -33.06 -33.64
CA VAL A 337 -38.35 -32.53 -32.86
C VAL A 337 -39.67 -33.22 -33.23
N LEU A 338 -39.92 -33.46 -34.52
CA LEU A 338 -41.08 -34.23 -34.98
C LEU A 338 -41.07 -35.66 -34.39
N ALA A 339 -39.92 -36.32 -34.40
CA ALA A 339 -39.77 -37.64 -33.78
C ALA A 339 -40.13 -37.58 -32.28
N SER A 340 -39.66 -36.56 -31.53
CA SER A 340 -39.98 -36.41 -30.10
C SER A 340 -41.46 -36.13 -29.81
N GLN A 341 -42.18 -35.46 -30.71
CA GLN A 341 -43.62 -35.22 -30.58
C GLN A 341 -44.42 -36.51 -30.81
N VAL A 342 -44.01 -37.33 -31.78
CA VAL A 342 -44.59 -38.65 -32.02
C VAL A 342 -44.39 -39.55 -30.79
N SER A 343 -43.19 -39.56 -30.21
CA SER A 343 -42.91 -40.33 -28.98
C SER A 343 -43.77 -39.93 -27.79
N LYS A 344 -44.04 -38.62 -27.59
CA LYS A 344 -44.91 -38.12 -26.53
C LYS A 344 -46.39 -38.48 -26.75
N SER A 345 -46.85 -38.49 -28.00
CA SER A 345 -48.23 -38.87 -28.34
C SER A 345 -48.52 -40.36 -28.13
N LEU A 346 -47.50 -41.20 -28.27
CA LEU A 346 -47.59 -42.64 -28.01
C LEU A 346 -47.65 -42.94 -26.51
N HIS A 347 -46.91 -42.19 -25.68
CA HIS A 347 -46.93 -42.38 -24.21
C HIS A 347 -48.21 -41.87 -23.54
N SER A 348 -48.95 -40.93 -24.13
CA SER A 348 -50.25 -40.49 -23.59
C SER A 348 -51.43 -41.39 -23.96
N ARG A 349 -51.22 -42.40 -24.81
CA ARG A 349 -52.23 -43.41 -25.18
C ARG A 349 -52.07 -44.74 -24.44
N SER A 350 -51.05 -44.88 -23.60
CA SER A 350 -50.71 -46.10 -22.87
C SER A 350 -50.68 -45.90 -21.34
N SER A 351 -51.53 -45.03 -20.79
CA SER A 351 -51.71 -44.84 -19.35
C SER A 351 -53.16 -44.62 -19.00
#